data_AF-A0A412R8X9-F1
#
_entry.id   AF-A0A412R8X9-F1
#
_cell.length_a   1.000
_cell.length_b   1.000
_cell.length_c   1.000
_cell.angle_alpha   90.00
_cell.angle_beta   90.00
_cell.angle_gamma   90.00
#
_symmetry.space_group_name_H-M   'P 1'
#
loop_
_entity.id
_entity.type
_entity.pdbx_description
1 polymer ?
#
loop_
_entity_poly.entity_id
_entity_poly.type
_entity_poly.pdbx_seq_one_letter_code
_entity_poly.pdbx_strand_id
1 'polypeptide(L)'
;MIKGVNRQMIEVTQTDSPFYERALFVVKPEYAGESYEALHREAIQVMERLGAPSAFRRRNKALFWGLRLGAAALAGAGIALLAVAL
;
A
#
# COMPACT_ATOMS: atom_id res chain seq x y z
N MET A 1 -0.32 16.24 34.64
CA MET A 1 0.65 16.71 33.62
C MET A 1 1.99 16.04 33.90
N ILE A 2 2.33 14.99 33.13
CA ILE A 2 3.68 14.43 33.17
C ILE A 2 4.54 15.40 32.38
N LYS A 3 5.61 15.93 32.99
CA LYS A 3 6.54 16.87 32.33
C LYS A 3 7.03 16.23 31.03
N GLY A 4 6.48 16.69 29.92
CA GLY A 4 6.66 16.12 28.60
C GLY A 4 8.11 16.30 28.18
N VAL A 5 8.78 15.17 27.90
CA VAL A 5 10.04 15.19 27.17
C VAL A 5 9.73 15.84 25.82
N ASN A 6 10.33 17.00 25.52
CA ASN A 6 10.19 17.67 24.23
C ASN A 6 10.80 16.75 23.17
N ARG A 7 9.95 16.03 22.43
CA ARG A 7 10.36 15.14 21.34
C ARG A 7 10.19 15.89 20.03
N GLN A 8 11.29 16.04 19.30
CA GLN A 8 11.26 16.55 17.95
C GLN A 8 10.40 15.60 17.08
N MET A 9 9.50 16.18 16.31
CA MET A 9 8.68 15.47 15.34
C MET A 9 8.94 16.04 13.94
N ILE A 10 8.89 15.16 12.95
CA ILE A 10 9.00 15.51 11.54
C ILE A 10 7.70 15.12 10.87
N GLU A 11 7.08 16.10 10.23
CA GLU A 11 5.85 15.93 9.48
C GLU A 11 6.16 15.91 7.99
N VAL A 12 5.73 14.85 7.31
CA VAL A 12 5.82 14.71 5.85
C VAL A 12 4.41 14.72 5.29
N THR A 13 4.03 15.79 4.60
CA THR A 13 2.67 15.97 4.01
C THR A 13 2.56 15.42 2.59
N GLN A 14 3.67 15.37 1.85
CA GLN A 14 3.72 14.80 0.52
C GLN A 14 3.80 13.28 0.64
N THR A 15 2.66 12.65 0.88
CA THR A 15 2.55 11.20 0.81
C THR A 15 1.83 10.87 -0.48
N ASP A 16 2.43 10.05 -1.34
CA ASP A 16 1.76 9.50 -2.55
C ASP A 16 0.70 8.44 -2.20
N SER A 17 0.29 8.39 -0.93
CA SER A 17 -0.71 7.48 -0.43
C SER A 17 -2.11 8.03 -0.73
N PRO A 18 -3.00 7.27 -1.38
CA PRO A 18 -4.39 7.66 -1.53
C PRO A 18 -5.18 7.58 -0.21
N PHE A 19 -4.55 7.13 0.89
CA PHE A 19 -5.22 6.88 2.17
C PHE A 19 -4.82 7.82 3.29
N TYR A 20 -3.64 8.45 3.20
CA TYR A 20 -3.06 9.24 4.30
C TYR A 20 -2.73 10.65 3.81
N GLU A 21 -3.00 11.66 4.64
CA GLU A 21 -2.69 13.05 4.32
C GLU A 21 -1.26 13.45 4.69
N ARG A 22 -0.70 12.80 5.72
CA ARG A 22 0.61 13.13 6.29
C ARG A 22 1.15 11.96 7.11
N ALA A 23 2.47 11.88 7.22
CA ALA A 23 3.18 10.98 8.09
C ALA A 23 3.92 11.74 9.18
N LEU A 24 3.92 11.20 10.40
CA LEU A 24 4.55 11.80 11.57
C LEU A 24 5.67 10.88 12.07
N PHE A 25 6.89 11.37 12.01
CA PHE A 25 8.08 10.68 12.50
C PHE A 25 8.52 11.30 13.83
N VAL A 26 8.49 10.49 14.89
CA VAL A 26 8.98 10.90 16.20
C VAL A 26 10.47 10.63 16.28
N VAL A 27 11.28 11.69 16.37
CA VAL A 27 12.73 11.59 16.44
C VAL A 27 13.10 11.06 17.83
N LYS A 28 14.00 10.07 17.87
CA LYS A 28 14.53 9.58 19.14
C LYS A 28 15.42 10.67 19.76
N PRO A 29 15.45 10.80 21.10
CA PRO A 29 16.14 11.89 21.77
C PRO A 29 17.65 11.92 21.48
N GLU A 30 18.27 10.79 21.17
CA GLU A 30 19.71 10.72 20.84
C GLU A 30 20.06 11.44 19.51
N TYR A 31 19.06 11.69 18.66
CA TYR A 31 19.23 12.37 17.37
C TYR A 31 18.57 13.76 17.33
N ALA A 32 18.12 14.29 18.47
CA ALA A 32 17.45 15.60 18.52
C ALA A 32 18.38 16.79 18.22
N GLY A 33 19.70 16.57 18.26
CA GLY A 33 20.71 17.56 17.88
C GLY A 33 21.10 17.52 16.40
N GLU A 34 20.60 16.53 15.63
CA GLU A 34 20.87 16.43 14.21
C GLU A 34 20.11 17.50 13.41
N SER A 35 20.63 17.82 12.23
CA SER A 35 19.97 18.78 11.34
C SER A 35 18.56 18.31 10.99
N TYR A 36 17.58 19.20 11.19
CA TYR A 36 16.20 18.98 10.78
C TYR A 36 16.10 18.57 9.31
N GLU A 37 16.90 19.19 8.44
CA GLU A 37 16.90 18.92 7.00
C GLU A 37 17.37 17.50 6.67
N ALA A 38 18.39 17.01 7.39
CA ALA A 38 18.91 15.66 7.20
C ALA A 38 17.86 14.62 7.63
N LEU A 39 17.25 14.82 8.80
CA LEU A 39 16.20 13.94 9.30
C LEU A 39 14.93 14.00 8.44
N HIS A 40 14.59 15.17 7.89
CA HIS A 40 13.45 15.34 6.99
C HIS A 40 13.66 14.63 5.66
N ARG A 41 14.88 14.66 5.10
CA ARG A 41 15.23 13.89 3.90
C ARG A 41 15.12 12.38 4.15
N GLU A 42 15.62 11.92 5.30
CA GLU A 42 15.50 10.50 5.66
C GLU A 42 14.03 10.08 5.82
N ALA A 43 13.20 10.91 6.45
CA ALA A 43 11.78 10.67 6.60
C ALA A 43 11.04 10.53 5.25
N ILE A 44 11.37 11.37 4.26
CA ILE A 44 10.84 11.26 2.89
C ILE A 44 11.23 9.91 2.28
N GLN A 45 12.52 9.53 2.35
CA GLN A 45 12.99 8.27 1.77
C GLN A 45 12.32 7.05 2.42
N VAL A 46 12.08 7.09 3.73
CA VAL A 46 11.33 6.02 4.42
C VAL A 46 9.89 5.97 3.93
N MET A 47 9.22 7.11 3.76
CA MET A 47 7.86 7.16 3.21
C MET A 47 7.77 6.59 1.80
N GLU A 48 8.70 6.95 0.92
CA GLU A 48 8.75 6.42 -0.45
C GLU A 48 8.93 4.89 -0.47
N ARG A 49 9.77 4.36 0.43
CA ARG A 49 10.02 2.91 0.55
C ARG A 49 8.84 2.13 1.14
N LEU A 50 8.08 2.75 2.05
CA LEU A 50 6.88 2.12 2.63
C LEU A 50 5.82 1.85 1.55
N GLY A 51 5.76 2.70 0.53
CA GLY A 51 4.84 2.56 -0.60
C GLY A 51 3.37 2.58 -0.19
N ALA A 52 2.48 2.32 -1.16
CA ALA A 52 1.05 2.25 -0.88
C ALA A 52 0.73 1.02 0.01
N PRO A 53 -0.10 1.18 1.07
CA PRO A 53 -0.46 0.08 1.97
C PRO A 53 -0.99 -1.14 1.21
N SER A 54 -0.34 -2.29 1.40
CA SER A 54 -0.74 -3.58 0.82
C SER A 54 -2.12 -4.07 1.28
N ALA A 55 -2.64 -3.49 2.37
CA ALA A 55 -3.89 -3.89 3.02
C ALA A 55 -5.14 -3.74 2.13
N PHE A 56 -5.08 -2.87 1.12
CA PHE A 56 -6.17 -2.68 0.15
C PHE A 56 -5.77 -3.10 -1.27
N ARG A 57 -4.95 -4.16 -1.41
CA ARG A 57 -4.83 -4.86 -2.69
C ARG A 57 -6.23 -5.33 -3.09
N ARG A 58 -6.95 -4.49 -3.85
CA ARG A 58 -8.26 -4.73 -4.44
C ARG A 58 -8.12 -6.09 -5.10
N ARG A 59 -8.66 -7.12 -4.47
CA ARG A 59 -8.81 -8.42 -5.11
C ARG A 59 -9.73 -8.12 -6.29
N ASN A 60 -9.15 -7.99 -7.49
CA ASN A 60 -9.85 -7.57 -8.68
C ASN A 60 -10.96 -8.59 -8.94
N LYS A 61 -12.16 -8.30 -8.40
CA LYS A 61 -13.32 -9.17 -8.52
C LYS A 61 -13.60 -9.43 -10.00
N ALA A 62 -13.35 -8.45 -10.86
CA ALA A 62 -13.42 -8.58 -12.31
C ALA A 62 -12.50 -9.69 -12.86
N LEU A 63 -11.24 -9.76 -12.41
CA LEU A 63 -10.32 -10.81 -12.83
C LEU A 63 -10.78 -12.20 -12.35
N PHE A 64 -11.22 -12.28 -11.09
CA PHE A 64 -11.74 -13.52 -10.52
C PHE A 64 -13.00 -14.02 -11.25
N TRP A 65 -13.95 -13.12 -11.53
CA TRP A 65 -15.15 -13.44 -12.29
C TRP A 65 -14.84 -13.76 -13.75
N GLY A 66 -13.91 -13.03 -14.38
CA GLY A 66 -13.45 -13.30 -15.74
C GLY A 66 -12.85 -14.69 -15.90
N LEU A 67 -11.96 -15.10 -14.98
CA LEU A 67 -11.40 -16.46 -14.99
C LEU A 67 -12.47 -17.53 -14.81
N ARG A 68 -13.41 -17.29 -13.88
CA ARG A 68 -14.48 -18.27 -13.57
C ARG A 68 -15.46 -18.44 -14.72
N LEU A 69 -15.83 -17.35 -15.38
CA LEU A 69 -16.68 -17.38 -16.57
C LEU A 69 -15.94 -18.00 -17.77
N GLY A 70 -14.66 -17.67 -17.97
CA GLY A 70 -13.83 -18.28 -19.01
C GLY A 70 -13.71 -19.79 -18.86
N ALA A 71 -13.47 -20.28 -17.63
CA ALA A 71 -13.42 -21.72 -17.35
C ALA A 71 -14.76 -22.42 -17.63
N ALA A 72 -15.89 -21.80 -17.25
CA ALA A 72 -17.22 -22.34 -17.53
C ALA A 72 -17.52 -22.40 -19.03
N ALA A 73 -17.14 -21.37 -19.79
CA ALA A 73 -17.32 -21.32 -21.23
C ALA A 73 -16.50 -22.42 -21.95
N LEU A 74 -15.25 -22.64 -21.52
CA LEU A 74 -14.40 -23.71 -22.09
C LEU A 74 -14.96 -25.10 -21.78
N ALA A 75 -15.45 -25.33 -20.56
CA ALA A 75 -16.09 -26.60 -20.20
C ALA A 75 -17.36 -26.84 -21.03
N GLY A 76 -18.20 -25.82 -21.21
CA GLY A 76 -19.41 -25.90 -22.03
C GLY A 76 -19.10 -26.14 -23.52
N ALA A 77 -18.10 -25.44 -24.07
CA ALA A 77 -17.66 -25.64 -25.45
C ALA A 77 -17.12 -27.06 -25.69
N GLY A 78 -16.36 -27.61 -24.74
CA GLY A 78 -15.88 -28.99 -24.82
C GLY A 78 -17.01 -30.02 -24.87
N ILE A 79 -18.04 -29.85 -24.02
CA ILE A 79 -19.22 -30.74 -24.02
C ILE A 79 -20.02 -30.60 -25.32
N ALA A 80 -20.22 -29.38 -25.82
CA ALA A 80 -20.95 -29.14 -27.05
C ALA A 80 -20.23 -29.75 -28.27
N LEU A 81 -18.91 -29.61 -28.35
CA LEU A 81 -18.11 -30.22 -29.41
C LEU A 81 -18.16 -31.75 -29.35
N LEU A 82 -18.10 -32.34 -28.15
CA LEU A 82 -18.26 -33.79 -27.98
C LEU A 82 -19.66 -34.28 -28.37
N ALA A 83 -20.70 -33.50 -28.07
CA ALA A 83 -22.08 -33.85 -28.42
C ALA A 83 -22.37 -33.73 -29.92
N VAL A 84 -21.70 -32.82 -30.63
CA VAL A 84 -21.82 -32.68 -32.10
C VAL A 84 -20.97 -33.71 -32.85
N ALA A 85 -19.91 -34.23 -32.21
CA ALA A 85 -19.02 -35.24 -32.79
C ALA A 85 -19.48 -36.69 -32.58
N LEU A 86 -20.57 -36.93 -31.84
CA LEU A 86 -21.20 -38.23 -31.59
C LEU A 86 -22.38 -38.48 -32.55
#